data_AF-A0A662YP63-F1
#
_entry.id   AF-A0A662YP63-F1
#
_cell.length_a   1.000
_cell.length_b   1.000
_cell.length_c   1.000
_cell.angle_alpha   90.00
_cell.angle_beta   90.00
_cell.angle_gamma   90.00
#
_symmetry.space_group_name_H-M   'P 1'
#
loop_
_entity.id
_entity.type
_entity.pdbx_description
1 polymer ?
#
loop_
_entity_poly.entity_id
_entity_poly.type
_entity_poly.pdbx_seq_one_letter_code
_entity_poly.pdbx_strand_id
1 'polypeptide(L)'
;MESPDWGSPSCVDPGGSPGLQDFVSRLSLPPSPGPSLPERDSVAQRLAYFSREAALLGISPLCEEDSFGSPLSSRQSDLRALVTCACSLLQLYHETSAKLGTLENQWKKTSSERDYLKSCQAKLQGQLDYAEHEIAALQARERQLCSQSRSLQSLVKSEKEENEKLRSVVASRATQHSHEMKRKEQQLGKMKERLSDKKDRRCSE
;
A
#
# COMPACT_ATOMS: atom_id res chain seq x y z
N MET A 1 -19.64 -22.00 5.54
CA MET A 1 -18.89 -21.11 4.61
C MET A 1 -18.03 -20.23 5.48
N GLU A 2 -16.84 -20.73 5.81
CA GLU A 2 -15.88 -20.03 6.65
C GLU A 2 -15.07 -19.08 5.77
N SER A 3 -14.99 -17.81 6.18
CA SER A 3 -14.17 -16.79 5.53
C SER A 3 -12.71 -17.01 5.87
N PRO A 4 -11.76 -16.82 4.93
CA PRO A 4 -10.34 -16.87 5.25
C PRO A 4 -9.95 -15.64 6.07
N ASP A 5 -9.42 -15.90 7.27
CA ASP A 5 -8.76 -14.93 8.12
C ASP A 5 -7.41 -14.57 7.49
N TRP A 6 -7.35 -13.40 6.84
CA TRP A 6 -6.11 -12.86 6.32
C TRP A 6 -5.36 -12.22 7.48
N GLY A 7 -4.59 -13.06 8.19
CA GLY A 7 -3.70 -12.63 9.26
C GLY A 7 -2.92 -11.39 8.85
N SER A 8 -3.03 -10.35 9.66
CA SER A 8 -2.32 -9.08 9.48
C SER A 8 -0.83 -9.34 9.34
N PRO A 9 -0.15 -8.80 8.31
CA PRO A 9 1.30 -8.87 8.26
C PRO A 9 1.82 -8.01 9.41
N SER A 10 2.45 -8.67 10.39
CA SER A 10 3.15 -8.02 11.47
C SER A 10 4.06 -6.95 10.87
N CYS A 11 3.90 -5.71 11.33
CA CYS A 11 4.87 -4.65 11.08
C CYS A 11 6.21 -5.12 11.63
N VAL A 12 7.02 -5.73 10.76
CA VAL A 12 8.45 -5.89 11.01
C VAL A 12 8.99 -4.48 10.91
N ASP A 13 9.27 -3.86 12.06
CA ASP A 13 10.06 -2.65 12.13
C ASP A 13 11.27 -2.84 11.21
N PRO A 14 11.42 -2.04 10.13
CA PRO A 14 12.68 -1.99 9.43
C PRO A 14 13.60 -1.22 10.36
N GLY A 15 14.22 -1.97 11.29
CA GLY A 15 15.26 -1.50 12.18
C GLY A 15 16.18 -0.60 11.39
N GLY A 16 16.33 0.63 11.90
CA GLY A 16 16.98 1.73 11.23
C GLY A 16 18.21 1.24 10.49
N SER A 17 18.16 1.29 9.16
CA SER A 17 19.34 1.06 8.35
C SER A 17 20.41 2.01 8.89
N PRO A 18 21.59 1.52 9.33
CA PRO A 18 22.64 2.39 9.82
C PRO A 18 22.88 3.44 8.76
N GLY A 19 22.54 4.69 9.08
CA GLY A 19 22.69 5.81 8.15
C GLY A 19 24.15 5.89 7.72
N LEU A 20 24.45 6.58 6.61
CA LEU A 20 25.85 6.81 6.23
C LEU A 20 26.69 7.39 7.37
N GLN A 21 26.09 8.07 8.34
CA GLN A 21 26.73 8.45 9.60
C GLN A 21 27.43 7.26 10.29
N ASP A 22 26.81 6.07 10.35
CA ASP A 22 27.40 4.88 10.98
C ASP A 22 28.52 4.25 10.11
N PHE A 23 28.36 4.25 8.78
CA PHE A 23 29.39 3.74 7.87
C PHE A 23 30.58 4.69 7.75
N VAL A 24 30.33 6.00 7.71
CA VAL A 24 31.33 7.07 7.77
C VAL A 24 31.96 7.14 9.16
N SER A 25 31.25 6.81 10.24
CA SER A 25 31.85 6.68 11.58
C SER A 25 32.71 5.42 11.72
N ARG A 26 32.43 4.38 10.94
CA ARG A 26 33.27 3.16 10.86
C ARG A 26 34.47 3.33 9.91
N LEU A 27 34.36 4.18 8.89
CA LEU A 27 35.45 4.56 7.98
C LEU A 27 36.26 5.75 8.49
N SER A 28 35.69 6.56 9.37
CA SER A 28 36.45 7.42 10.26
C SER A 28 37.32 6.46 11.03
N LEU A 29 38.61 6.41 10.66
CA LEU A 29 39.61 5.87 11.54
C LEU A 29 39.26 6.38 12.93
N PRO A 30 39.15 5.50 13.96
CA PRO A 30 39.07 6.01 15.33
C PRO A 30 40.14 7.09 15.43
N PRO A 31 39.89 8.24 16.11
CA PRO A 31 40.98 9.16 16.37
C PRO A 31 42.07 8.28 16.93
N SER A 32 43.13 8.09 16.13
CA SER A 32 44.26 7.27 16.55
C SER A 32 44.55 7.84 17.94
N PRO A 33 44.61 7.02 19.00
CA PRO A 33 45.10 7.53 20.26
C PRO A 33 46.47 8.05 19.86
N GLY A 34 46.56 9.37 19.66
CA GLY A 34 47.73 9.95 19.06
C GLY A 34 48.84 9.41 19.93
N PRO A 35 49.81 8.65 19.39
CA PRO A 35 50.98 8.42 20.19
C PRO A 35 51.45 9.86 20.40
N SER A 36 51.33 10.32 21.64
CA SER A 36 52.16 11.38 22.15
C SER A 36 53.56 10.91 21.82
N LEU A 37 54.04 11.27 20.62
CA LEU A 37 55.35 10.90 20.12
C LEU A 37 56.27 11.37 21.24
N PRO A 38 56.91 10.47 21.99
CA PRO A 38 57.97 10.89 22.87
C PRO A 38 58.97 11.57 21.93
N GLU A 39 59.28 12.84 22.16
CA GLU A 39 60.22 13.65 21.36
C GLU A 39 61.64 13.05 21.26
N ARG A 40 61.86 11.79 21.68
CA ARG A 40 63.12 11.06 21.73
C ARG A 40 63.10 9.69 21.04
N ASP A 41 62.18 9.41 20.13
CA ASP A 41 62.28 8.19 19.31
C ASP A 41 63.39 8.32 18.24
N SER A 42 64.34 7.38 18.28
CA SER A 42 65.39 7.24 17.28
C SER A 42 64.77 7.20 15.87
N VAL A 43 65.40 7.86 14.89
CA VAL A 43 64.94 7.86 13.49
C VAL A 43 64.71 6.43 12.98
N ALA A 44 65.51 5.47 13.44
CA ALA A 44 65.38 4.05 13.13
C ALA A 44 64.03 3.46 13.59
N GLN A 45 63.55 3.82 14.78
CA GLN A 45 62.28 3.33 15.32
C GLN A 45 61.08 3.88 14.54
N ARG A 46 61.14 5.15 14.12
CA ARG A 46 60.11 5.76 13.27
C ARG A 46 60.08 5.18 11.87
N LEU A 47 61.25 4.87 11.29
CA LEU A 47 61.34 4.18 10.00
C LEU A 47 60.84 2.74 10.08
N ALA A 48 61.13 2.00 11.17
CA ALA A 48 60.61 0.66 11.41
C ALA A 48 59.08 0.64 11.61
N TYR A 49 58.53 1.65 12.28
CA TYR A 49 57.08 1.83 12.36
C TYR A 49 56.47 2.11 10.98
N PHE A 50 57.05 3.05 10.24
CA PHE A 50 56.57 3.39 8.89
C PHE A 50 56.64 2.20 7.93
N SER A 51 57.73 1.42 7.94
CA SER A 51 57.86 0.25 7.08
C SER A 51 56.83 -0.84 7.42
N ARG A 52 56.52 -1.01 8.70
CA ARG A 52 55.44 -1.92 9.15
C ARG A 52 54.06 -1.45 8.68
N GLU A 53 53.73 -0.17 8.83
CA GLU A 53 52.46 0.38 8.35
C GLU A 53 52.35 0.33 6.82
N ALA A 54 53.44 0.60 6.10
CA ALA A 54 53.50 0.43 4.66
C ALA A 54 53.23 -1.01 4.23
N ALA A 55 53.80 -1.99 4.95
CA ALA A 55 53.54 -3.41 4.71
C ALA A 55 52.08 -3.80 4.96
N LEU A 56 51.41 -3.23 5.97
CA LEU A 56 49.97 -3.45 6.21
C LEU A 56 49.10 -2.91 5.07
N LEU A 57 49.56 -1.87 4.38
CA LEU A 57 48.92 -1.33 3.17
C LEU A 57 49.31 -2.08 1.89
N GLY A 58 50.10 -3.15 2.00
CA GLY A 58 50.58 -3.95 0.87
C GLY A 58 51.72 -3.28 0.07
N ILE A 59 52.37 -2.26 0.62
CA ILE A 59 53.51 -1.57 0.02
C ILE A 59 54.80 -2.21 0.51
N SER A 60 55.77 -2.43 -0.39
CA SER A 60 57.06 -3.04 -0.04
C SER A 60 57.77 -2.25 1.08
N PRO A 61 58.22 -2.92 2.16
CA PRO A 61 58.86 -2.26 3.28
C PRO A 61 60.23 -1.67 2.90
N LEU A 62 60.65 -0.63 3.64
CA LEU A 62 61.88 0.13 3.36
C LEU A 62 63.17 -0.56 3.76
N CYS A 63 63.10 -1.62 4.57
CA CYS A 63 64.27 -2.28 5.15
C CYS A 63 64.35 -3.72 4.64
N GLU A 64 65.27 -3.97 3.73
CA GLU A 64 65.87 -5.29 3.53
C GLU A 64 67.14 -5.30 4.39
N GLU A 65 67.20 -6.12 5.43
CA GLU A 65 68.32 -6.12 6.39
C GLU A 65 69.63 -6.73 5.85
N ASP A 66 69.68 -7.15 4.59
CA ASP A 66 70.81 -7.91 4.05
C ASP A 66 71.47 -7.24 2.83
N SER A 67 72.39 -6.30 3.07
CA SER A 67 73.42 -5.99 2.07
C SER A 67 74.72 -5.46 2.68
N PHE A 68 75.73 -6.34 2.71
CA PHE A 68 77.14 -6.07 2.99
C PHE A 68 77.79 -5.21 1.89
N GLY A 69 77.31 -3.97 1.72
CA GLY A 69 77.79 -3.01 0.72
C GLY A 69 78.15 -1.65 1.32
N SER A 70 79.15 -0.99 0.74
CA SER A 70 79.70 0.31 1.16
C SER A 70 78.64 1.35 1.62
N PRO A 71 78.85 2.05 2.75
CA PRO A 71 77.86 2.89 3.43
C PRO A 71 77.38 4.13 2.65
N LEU A 72 78.04 4.50 1.54
CA LEU A 72 77.56 5.55 0.65
C LEU A 72 76.49 5.06 -0.35
N SER A 73 76.55 3.79 -0.76
CA SER A 73 75.57 3.19 -1.67
C SER A 73 74.27 2.82 -0.94
N SER A 74 74.34 2.39 0.32
CA SER A 74 73.17 2.03 1.13
C SER A 74 72.24 3.23 1.38
N ARG A 75 72.79 4.41 1.69
CA ARG A 75 71.96 5.60 1.94
C ARG A 75 71.20 6.10 0.71
N GLN A 76 71.74 5.89 -0.50
CA GLN A 76 71.06 6.22 -1.76
C GLN A 76 69.98 5.20 -2.11
N SER A 77 70.18 3.91 -1.82
CA SER A 77 69.14 2.88 -1.98
C SER A 77 67.99 3.07 -0.98
N ASP A 78 68.28 3.46 0.26
CA ASP A 78 67.26 3.69 1.30
C ASP A 78 66.37 4.90 0.96
N LEU A 79 66.99 6.00 0.46
CA LEU A 79 66.23 7.15 -0.01
C LEU A 79 65.37 6.79 -1.23
N ARG A 80 65.88 5.97 -2.15
CA ARG A 80 65.13 5.50 -3.32
C ARG A 80 63.97 4.59 -2.91
N ALA A 81 64.16 3.71 -1.95
CA ALA A 81 63.11 2.86 -1.38
C ALA A 81 62.04 3.72 -0.71
N LEU A 82 62.45 4.74 0.06
CA LEU A 82 61.54 5.69 0.71
C LEU A 82 60.70 6.48 -0.29
N VAL A 83 61.33 7.02 -1.33
CA VAL A 83 60.61 7.75 -2.40
C VAL A 83 59.67 6.81 -3.14
N THR A 84 60.09 5.60 -3.45
CA THR A 84 59.23 4.59 -4.10
C THR A 84 58.02 4.27 -3.23
N CYS A 85 58.23 4.00 -1.94
CA CYS A 85 57.15 3.74 -0.98
C CYS A 85 56.19 4.94 -0.85
N ALA A 86 56.71 6.17 -0.80
CA ALA A 86 55.89 7.38 -0.76
C ALA A 86 55.05 7.54 -2.04
N CYS A 87 55.63 7.26 -3.21
CA CYS A 87 54.91 7.24 -4.48
C CYS A 87 53.80 6.17 -4.50
N SER A 88 54.08 4.95 -4.03
CA SER A 88 53.08 3.88 -3.91
C SER A 88 51.95 4.25 -2.94
N LEU A 89 52.26 4.94 -1.84
CA LEU A 89 51.26 5.43 -0.89
C LEU A 89 50.36 6.50 -1.51
N LEU A 90 50.94 7.43 -2.29
CA LEU A 90 50.16 8.44 -3.01
C LEU A 90 49.27 7.82 -4.09
N GLN A 91 49.76 6.81 -4.80
CA GLN A 91 48.97 6.06 -5.78
C GLN A 91 47.79 5.34 -5.10
N LEU A 92 48.07 4.62 -4.01
CA LEU A 92 47.04 3.95 -3.23
C LEU A 92 46.00 4.94 -2.68
N TYR A 93 46.44 6.10 -2.20
CA TYR A 93 45.54 7.17 -1.75
C TYR A 93 44.64 7.67 -2.88
N HIS A 94 45.18 7.94 -4.07
CA HIS A 94 44.37 8.36 -5.21
C HIS A 94 43.37 7.28 -5.65
N GLU A 95 43.79 6.02 -5.70
CA GLU A 95 42.91 4.90 -6.06
C GLU A 95 41.79 4.69 -5.04
N THR A 96 42.12 4.72 -3.74
CA THR A 96 41.14 4.56 -2.67
C THR A 96 40.19 5.74 -2.61
N SER A 97 40.68 6.97 -2.79
CA SER A 97 39.85 8.18 -2.89
C SER A 97 38.91 8.11 -4.09
N ALA A 98 39.37 7.64 -5.25
CA ALA A 98 38.53 7.48 -6.43
C ALA A 98 37.45 6.41 -6.21
N LYS A 99 37.80 5.25 -5.63
CA LYS A 99 36.86 4.18 -5.26
C LYS A 99 35.84 4.65 -4.23
N LEU A 100 36.26 5.46 -3.25
CA LEU A 100 35.34 6.03 -2.27
C LEU A 100 34.34 6.98 -2.95
N GLY A 101 34.81 7.85 -3.85
CA GLY A 101 33.95 8.75 -4.61
C GLY A 101 32.92 8.03 -5.48
N THR A 102 33.28 6.89 -6.10
CA THR A 102 32.31 6.10 -6.87
C THR A 102 31.25 5.45 -5.97
N LEU A 103 31.65 4.91 -4.81
CA LEU A 103 30.73 4.33 -3.83
C LEU A 103 29.78 5.38 -3.24
N GLU A 104 30.27 6.57 -2.90
CA GLU A 104 29.44 7.68 -2.42
C GLU A 104 28.39 8.09 -3.46
N ASN A 105 28.78 8.16 -4.73
CA ASN A 105 27.85 8.49 -5.82
C ASN A 105 26.79 7.40 -6.03
N GLN A 106 27.19 6.12 -5.99
CA GLN A 106 26.26 4.99 -6.06
C GLN A 106 25.30 4.99 -4.87
N TRP A 107 25.82 5.27 -3.67
CA TRP A 107 24.99 5.38 -2.48
C TRP A 107 23.98 6.53 -2.60
N LYS A 108 24.41 7.73 -3.04
CA LYS A 108 23.50 8.86 -3.25
C LYS A 108 22.39 8.52 -4.24
N LYS A 109 22.75 7.88 -5.35
CA LYS A 109 21.80 7.42 -6.37
C LYS A 109 20.79 6.44 -5.79
N THR A 110 21.24 5.36 -5.18
CA THR A 110 20.36 4.33 -4.59
C THR A 110 19.53 4.86 -3.42
N SER A 111 20.04 5.80 -2.64
CA SER A 111 19.26 6.48 -1.60
C SER A 111 18.12 7.28 -2.21
N SER A 112 18.39 8.08 -3.25
CA SER A 112 17.35 8.86 -3.92
C SER A 112 16.29 7.98 -4.58
N GLU A 113 16.69 6.86 -5.19
CA GLU A 113 15.76 5.87 -5.76
C GLU A 113 14.89 5.24 -4.68
N ARG A 114 15.48 4.91 -3.52
CA ARG A 114 14.74 4.37 -2.37
C ARG A 114 13.70 5.36 -1.86
N ASP A 115 14.06 6.64 -1.72
CA ASP A 115 13.16 7.68 -1.24
C ASP A 115 12.01 7.93 -2.22
N TYR A 116 12.30 7.90 -3.53
CA TYR A 116 11.29 7.94 -4.58
C TYR A 116 10.32 6.75 -4.48
N LEU A 117 10.84 5.52 -4.37
CA LEU A 117 10.01 4.32 -4.25
C LEU A 117 9.13 4.35 -2.99
N LYS A 118 9.66 4.81 -1.85
CA LYS A 118 8.86 5.00 -0.62
C LYS A 118 7.73 6.01 -0.82
N SER A 119 7.99 7.12 -1.51
CA SER A 119 6.97 8.12 -1.84
C SER A 119 5.88 7.55 -2.75
N CYS A 120 6.27 6.78 -3.77
CA CYS A 120 5.32 6.07 -4.64
C CYS A 120 4.49 5.04 -3.87
N GLN A 121 5.13 4.26 -3.00
CA GLN A 121 4.46 3.28 -2.16
C GLN A 121 3.41 3.95 -1.25
N ALA A 122 3.77 5.05 -0.57
CA ALA A 122 2.85 5.77 0.29
C ALA A 122 1.64 6.32 -0.48
N LYS A 123 1.85 6.83 -1.71
CA LYS A 123 0.75 7.28 -2.58
C LYS A 123 -0.18 6.14 -2.99
N LEU A 124 0.39 4.99 -3.37
CA LEU A 124 -0.40 3.81 -3.75
C LEU A 124 -1.19 3.25 -2.58
N GLN A 125 -0.59 3.21 -1.38
CA GLN A 125 -1.29 2.83 -0.15
C GLN A 125 -2.48 3.76 0.11
N GLY A 126 -2.28 5.08 0.06
CA GLY A 126 -3.40 6.02 0.24
C GLY A 126 -4.51 5.88 -0.83
N GLN A 127 -4.16 5.53 -2.08
CA GLN A 127 -5.16 5.25 -3.11
C GLN A 127 -5.93 3.95 -2.86
N LEU A 128 -5.26 2.92 -2.33
CA LEU A 128 -5.88 1.66 -1.95
C LEU A 128 -6.88 1.90 -0.80
N ASP A 129 -6.44 2.57 0.27
CA ASP A 129 -7.29 2.87 1.43
C ASP A 129 -8.53 3.67 1.00
N TYR A 130 -8.34 4.67 0.13
CA TYR A 130 -9.45 5.43 -0.44
C TYR A 130 -10.42 4.56 -1.23
N ALA A 131 -9.90 3.68 -2.11
CA ALA A 131 -10.73 2.79 -2.91
C ALA A 131 -11.50 1.79 -2.03
N GLU A 132 -10.87 1.23 -0.99
CA GLU A 132 -11.52 0.33 -0.04
C GLU A 132 -12.67 1.04 0.71
N HIS A 133 -12.44 2.27 1.16
CA HIS A 133 -13.50 3.09 1.77
C HIS A 133 -14.65 3.37 0.80
N GLU A 134 -14.36 3.72 -0.44
CA GLU A 134 -15.39 3.99 -1.46
C GLU A 134 -16.20 2.72 -1.78
N ILE A 135 -15.54 1.56 -1.89
CA ILE A 135 -16.21 0.27 -2.08
C ILE A 135 -17.16 -0.02 -0.91
N ALA A 136 -16.71 0.17 0.33
CA ALA A 136 -17.55 -0.05 1.51
C ALA A 136 -18.79 0.88 1.52
N ALA A 137 -18.61 2.15 1.16
CA ALA A 137 -19.71 3.11 1.05
C ALA A 137 -20.72 2.73 -0.05
N LEU A 138 -20.23 2.33 -1.23
CA LEU A 138 -21.08 1.87 -2.33
C LEU A 138 -21.85 0.60 -1.97
N GLN A 139 -21.21 -0.37 -1.32
CA GLN A 139 -21.88 -1.58 -0.85
C GLN A 139 -22.96 -1.28 0.21
N ALA A 140 -22.73 -0.34 1.12
CA ALA A 140 -23.74 0.08 2.09
C ALA A 140 -24.96 0.68 1.38
N ARG A 141 -24.72 1.55 0.39
CA ARG A 141 -25.78 2.14 -0.44
C ARG A 141 -26.54 1.09 -1.25
N GLU A 142 -25.83 0.12 -1.84
CA GLU A 142 -26.44 -0.99 -2.56
C GLU A 142 -27.37 -1.80 -1.65
N ARG A 143 -26.91 -2.18 -0.45
CA ARG A 143 -27.74 -2.90 0.54
C ARG A 143 -29.01 -2.13 0.90
N GLN A 144 -28.92 -0.81 1.06
CA GLN A 144 -30.06 0.06 1.31
C GLN A 144 -31.04 0.08 0.13
N LEU A 145 -30.55 0.23 -1.10
CA LEU A 145 -31.41 0.21 -2.29
C LEU A 145 -32.08 -1.15 -2.49
N CYS A 146 -31.36 -2.25 -2.23
CA CYS A 146 -31.93 -3.60 -2.27
C CYS A 146 -33.04 -3.79 -1.22
N SER A 147 -32.88 -3.26 0.00
CA SER A 147 -33.94 -3.35 1.03
C SER A 147 -35.16 -2.51 0.64
N GLN A 148 -34.96 -1.30 0.13
CA GLN A 148 -36.03 -0.44 -0.39
C GLN A 148 -36.79 -1.10 -1.54
N SER A 149 -36.07 -1.67 -2.51
CA SER A 149 -36.67 -2.38 -3.66
C SER A 149 -37.52 -3.56 -3.19
N ARG A 150 -37.03 -4.36 -2.24
CA ARG A 150 -37.81 -5.46 -1.64
C ARG A 150 -39.07 -4.97 -0.93
N SER A 151 -38.97 -3.87 -0.18
CA SER A 151 -40.12 -3.27 0.50
C SER A 151 -41.18 -2.80 -0.49
N LEU A 152 -40.77 -2.10 -1.55
CA LEU A 152 -41.68 -1.63 -2.60
C LEU A 152 -42.34 -2.79 -3.36
N GLN A 153 -41.59 -3.84 -3.66
CA GLN A 153 -42.15 -5.05 -4.27
C GLN A 153 -43.22 -5.69 -3.38
N SER A 154 -42.99 -5.74 -2.06
CA SER A 154 -43.99 -6.25 -1.11
C SER A 154 -45.25 -5.37 -1.11
N LEU A 155 -45.09 -4.05 -1.11
CA LEU A 155 -46.22 -3.11 -1.15
C LEU A 155 -47.03 -3.30 -2.44
N VAL A 156 -46.37 -3.35 -3.59
CA VAL A 156 -47.03 -3.58 -4.89
C VAL A 156 -47.81 -4.89 -4.92
N LYS A 157 -47.28 -5.96 -4.30
CA LYS A 157 -48.01 -7.24 -4.18
C LYS A 157 -49.26 -7.08 -3.33
N SER A 158 -49.15 -6.45 -2.16
CA SER A 158 -50.28 -6.19 -1.26
C SER A 158 -51.38 -5.39 -1.95
N GLU A 159 -51.02 -4.29 -2.62
CA GLU A 159 -51.97 -3.44 -3.35
C GLU A 159 -52.67 -4.18 -4.49
N LYS A 160 -51.95 -5.09 -5.19
CA LYS A 160 -52.56 -5.93 -6.23
C LYS A 160 -53.58 -6.90 -5.64
N GLU A 161 -53.25 -7.55 -4.52
CA GLU A 161 -54.17 -8.45 -3.83
C GLU A 161 -55.41 -7.72 -3.31
N GLU A 162 -55.26 -6.50 -2.79
CA GLU A 162 -56.39 -5.66 -2.37
C GLU A 162 -57.25 -5.24 -3.56
N ASN A 163 -56.63 -4.84 -4.66
CA ASN A 163 -57.36 -4.48 -5.89
C ASN A 163 -58.19 -5.67 -6.41
N GLU A 164 -57.63 -6.88 -6.37
CA GLU A 164 -58.33 -8.10 -6.76
C GLU A 164 -59.51 -8.43 -5.82
N LYS A 165 -59.32 -8.29 -4.50
CA LYS A 165 -60.39 -8.43 -3.51
C LYS A 165 -61.53 -7.45 -3.78
N LEU A 166 -61.21 -6.17 -4.00
CA LEU A 166 -62.21 -5.13 -4.28
C LEU A 166 -62.94 -5.40 -5.60
N ARG A 167 -62.23 -5.83 -6.64
CA ARG A 167 -62.85 -6.23 -7.91
C ARG A 167 -63.85 -7.37 -7.73
N SER A 168 -63.51 -8.38 -6.92
CA SER A 168 -64.41 -9.49 -6.59
C SER A 168 -65.68 -9.02 -5.84
N VAL A 169 -65.54 -8.10 -4.88
CA VAL A 169 -66.67 -7.48 -4.17
C VAL A 169 -67.56 -6.67 -5.13
N VAL A 170 -66.96 -5.90 -6.03
CA VAL A 170 -67.73 -5.13 -7.03
C VAL A 170 -68.49 -6.06 -7.98
N ALA A 171 -67.83 -7.11 -8.48
CA ALA A 171 -68.46 -8.08 -9.38
C ALA A 171 -69.64 -8.81 -8.69
N SER A 172 -69.45 -9.29 -7.47
CA SER A 172 -70.52 -9.94 -6.69
C SER A 172 -71.70 -9.00 -6.36
N ARG A 173 -71.43 -7.72 -6.06
CA ARG A 173 -72.49 -6.73 -5.89
C ARG A 173 -73.26 -6.46 -7.19
N ALA A 174 -72.56 -6.38 -8.33
CA ALA A 174 -73.20 -6.18 -9.62
C ALA A 174 -74.13 -7.35 -9.99
N THR A 175 -73.71 -8.59 -9.75
CA THR A 175 -74.57 -9.76 -9.98
C THR A 175 -75.77 -9.76 -9.03
N GLN A 176 -75.56 -9.50 -7.73
CA GLN A 176 -76.63 -9.40 -6.74
C GLN A 176 -77.68 -8.33 -7.14
N HIS A 177 -77.24 -7.14 -7.52
CA HIS A 177 -78.13 -6.06 -7.97
C HIS A 177 -78.88 -6.46 -9.25
N SER A 178 -78.22 -7.10 -10.22
CA SER A 178 -78.88 -7.62 -11.43
C SER A 178 -79.98 -8.61 -11.11
N HIS A 179 -79.75 -9.54 -10.17
CA HIS A 179 -80.77 -10.48 -9.72
C HIS A 179 -81.93 -9.79 -9.00
N GLU A 180 -81.64 -8.81 -8.13
CA GLU A 180 -82.66 -8.04 -7.43
C GLU A 180 -83.52 -7.22 -8.39
N MET A 181 -82.91 -6.56 -9.37
CA MET A 181 -83.62 -5.80 -10.40
C MET A 181 -84.54 -6.69 -11.23
N LYS A 182 -84.05 -7.84 -11.72
CA LYS A 182 -84.91 -8.82 -12.42
C LYS A 182 -86.09 -9.27 -11.56
N ARG A 183 -85.87 -9.50 -10.26
CA ARG A 183 -86.94 -9.89 -9.33
C ARG A 183 -87.99 -8.77 -9.18
N LYS A 184 -87.56 -7.51 -9.06
CA LYS A 184 -88.46 -6.34 -8.99
C LYS A 184 -89.22 -6.12 -10.30
N GLU A 185 -88.55 -6.24 -11.45
CA GLU A 185 -89.18 -6.15 -12.77
C GLU A 185 -90.28 -7.20 -12.95
N GLN A 186 -90.04 -8.44 -12.54
CA GLN A 186 -91.05 -9.50 -12.57
C GLN A 186 -92.24 -9.20 -11.66
N GLN A 187 -92.02 -8.64 -10.46
CA GLN A 187 -93.10 -8.24 -9.56
C GLN A 187 -93.92 -7.08 -10.13
N LEU A 188 -93.27 -6.07 -10.70
CA LEU A 188 -93.93 -4.95 -11.36
C LEU A 188 -94.76 -5.44 -12.56
N GLY A 189 -94.21 -6.35 -13.36
CA GLY A 189 -94.92 -6.99 -14.47
C GLY A 189 -96.23 -7.64 -14.03
N LYS A 190 -96.18 -8.49 -12.99
CA LYS A 190 -97.36 -9.14 -12.40
C LYS A 190 -98.40 -8.14 -11.90
N MET A 191 -97.96 -7.04 -11.28
CA MET A 191 -98.89 -5.99 -10.79
C MET A 191 -99.54 -5.22 -11.93
N LYS A 192 -98.78 -4.94 -13.00
CA LYS A 192 -99.29 -4.27 -14.20
C LYS A 192 -100.33 -5.12 -14.93
N GLU A 193 -100.08 -6.42 -15.06
CA GLU A 193 -101.04 -7.39 -15.62
C GLU A 193 -102.36 -7.39 -14.86
N ARG A 194 -102.31 -7.51 -13.52
CA ARG A 194 -103.51 -7.44 -12.65
C ARG A 194 -104.30 -6.13 -12.80
N LEU A 195 -103.62 -5.02 -13.08
CA LEU A 195 -104.28 -3.73 -13.31
C LEU A 195 -104.94 -3.68 -14.69
N SER A 196 -104.30 -4.26 -15.71
CA SER A 196 -104.87 -4.38 -17.05
C SER A 196 -106.14 -5.23 -17.03
N ASP A 197 -106.10 -6.41 -16.40
CA ASP A 197 -107.27 -7.29 -16.27
C ASP A 197 -108.46 -6.56 -15.62
N LYS A 198 -108.20 -5.77 -14.57
CA LYS A 198 -109.23 -4.95 -13.90
C LYS A 198 -109.75 -3.80 -14.78
N LYS A 199 -108.94 -3.31 -15.71
CA LYS A 199 -109.35 -2.27 -16.65
C LYS A 199 -110.20 -2.88 -17.77
N ASP A 200 -109.77 -3.98 -18.35
CA ASP A 200 -110.48 -4.65 -19.45
C ASP A 200 -111.85 -5.18 -19.00
N ARG A 201 -111.95 -5.70 -17.77
CA ARG A 201 -113.24 -6.03 -17.15
C ARG A 201 -114.20 -4.83 -17.02
N ARG A 202 -113.67 -3.63 -16.78
CA ARG A 202 -114.47 -2.39 -16.68
C ARG A 202 -114.83 -1.78 -18.03
N CYS A 203 -114.15 -2.16 -19.11
CA CYS A 203 -114.48 -1.74 -20.48
C CYS A 203 -115.39 -2.75 -21.21
N SER A 204 -115.68 -3.89 -20.58
CA SER A 204 -116.56 -4.94 -21.13
C SER A 204 -117.96 -4.94 -20.51
N GLU A 205 -118.24 -3.99 -19.61
CA GLU A 205 -119.56 -3.63 -19.05
C GLU A 205 -120.08 -2.36 -19.73
#